data_AF-A0A5M4AJT7-F1
#
_entry.id   AF-A0A5M4AJT7-F1
#
_cell.length_a   1.000
_cell.length_b   1.000
_cell.length_c   1.000
_cell.angle_alpha   90.00
_cell.angle_beta   90.00
_cell.angle_gamma   90.00
#
_symmetry.space_group_name_H-M   'P 1'
#
loop_
_entity.id
_entity.type
_entity.pdbx_description
1 polymer ?
#
loop_
_entity_poly.entity_id
_entity_poly.type
_entity_poly.pdbx_seq_one_letter_code
_entity_poly.pdbx_strand_id
1 'polypeptide(L)'
;MNDDFDEFEEMVRWIAGETGKDTPLHLSRYFPAFKQNIAATPVNTLLDLFEIAVRHLNYVYLGNVGDDRRSSTFCSKCHQRVIDRSGYYTEISGLDKKGNCTNCHHHIIDYI
;
A
#
# COMPACT_ATOMS: atom_id res chain seq x y z
N MET A 1 -15.09 14.10 -2.30
CA MET A 1 -14.39 12.83 -2.00
C MET A 1 -13.62 12.45 -3.25
N ASN A 2 -12.44 11.85 -3.13
CA ASN A 2 -11.54 11.59 -4.27
C ASN A 2 -11.80 10.18 -4.83
N ASP A 3 -13.06 9.89 -5.16
CA ASP A 3 -13.49 8.53 -5.51
C ASP A 3 -13.68 8.36 -7.03
N ASP A 4 -13.25 9.35 -7.82
CA ASP A 4 -13.19 9.24 -9.27
C ASP A 4 -11.98 8.39 -9.68
N PHE A 5 -12.24 7.31 -10.41
CA PHE A 5 -11.21 6.33 -10.76
C PHE A 5 -10.21 6.86 -11.79
N ASP A 6 -10.64 7.73 -12.71
CA ASP A 6 -9.79 8.26 -13.77
C ASP A 6 -8.81 9.29 -13.20
N GLU A 7 -9.32 10.24 -12.38
CA GLU A 7 -8.48 11.20 -11.65
C GLU A 7 -7.50 10.50 -10.71
N PHE A 8 -7.95 9.45 -10.03
CA PHE A 8 -7.09 8.65 -9.15
C PHE A 8 -5.98 7.96 -9.94
N GLU A 9 -6.29 7.33 -11.08
CA GLU A 9 -5.26 6.68 -11.88
C GLU A 9 -4.25 7.69 -12.45
N GLU A 10 -4.70 8.87 -12.87
CA GLU A 10 -3.82 9.97 -13.26
C GLU A 10 -2.85 10.36 -12.15
N MET A 11 -3.36 10.54 -10.93
CA MET A 11 -2.54 10.83 -9.75
C MET A 11 -1.50 9.73 -9.51
N VAL A 12 -1.90 8.46 -9.53
CA VAL A 12 -0.96 7.35 -9.30
C VAL A 12 0.10 7.27 -10.41
N ARG A 13 -0.29 7.44 -11.68
CA ARG A 13 0.66 7.47 -12.80
C ARG A 13 1.67 8.60 -12.64
N TRP A 14 1.21 9.77 -12.21
CA TRP A 14 2.09 10.90 -11.94
C TRP A 14 3.07 10.60 -10.81
N ILE A 15 2.61 10.05 -9.69
CA ILE A 15 3.50 9.63 -8.58
C ILE A 15 4.54 8.62 -9.08
N ALA A 16 4.12 7.57 -9.78
CA ALA A 16 5.04 6.55 -10.29
C ALA A 16 6.09 7.11 -11.26
N GLY A 17 5.72 8.10 -12.08
CA GLY A 17 6.61 8.75 -13.04
C GLY A 17 7.59 9.73 -12.41
N GLU A 18 7.12 10.56 -11.47
CA GLU A 18 7.92 11.65 -10.89
C GLU A 18 8.73 11.24 -9.66
N THR A 19 8.21 10.31 -8.85
CA THR A 19 8.85 9.89 -7.60
C THR A 19 9.35 8.44 -7.64
N GLY A 20 9.00 7.70 -8.70
CA GLY A 20 9.45 6.32 -8.93
C GLY A 20 8.50 5.27 -8.37
N LYS A 21 8.52 4.08 -9.01
CA LYS A 21 7.60 2.96 -8.72
C LYS A 21 7.70 2.38 -7.31
N ASP A 22 8.83 2.61 -6.63
CA ASP A 22 9.05 2.16 -5.25
C ASP A 22 8.53 3.16 -4.21
N THR A 23 7.90 4.26 -4.64
CA THR A 23 7.24 5.19 -3.71
C THR A 23 6.05 4.51 -3.02
N PRO A 24 6.00 4.48 -1.68
CA PRO A 24 4.89 3.86 -0.98
C PRO A 24 3.63 4.74 -1.04
N LEU A 25 2.50 4.13 -1.38
CA LEU A 25 1.18 4.77 -1.33
C LEU A 25 0.29 4.10 -0.29
N HIS A 26 -0.28 4.89 0.61
CA HIS A 26 -1.23 4.40 1.62
C HIS A 26 -2.63 4.90 1.29
N LEU A 27 -3.54 3.96 1.03
CA LEU A 27 -4.97 4.23 0.87
C LEU A 27 -5.65 3.98 2.22
N SER A 28 -6.13 5.05 2.84
CA SER A 28 -6.76 4.98 4.15
C SER A 28 -8.28 5.11 4.02
N ARG A 29 -9.02 4.16 4.62
CA ARG A 29 -10.47 4.24 4.62
C ARG A 29 -10.95 5.43 5.44
N TYR A 30 -11.77 6.25 4.81
CA TYR A 30 -12.46 7.35 5.48
C TYR A 30 -13.63 6.84 6.33
N PHE A 31 -13.77 7.44 7.52
CA PHE A 31 -14.93 7.32 8.39
C PHE A 31 -15.47 8.72 8.72
N PRO A 32 -16.81 8.90 8.74
CA PRO A 32 -17.41 10.16 9.14
C PRO A 32 -16.96 10.54 10.54
N ALA A 33 -16.50 11.78 10.71
CA ALA A 33 -16.05 12.31 11.98
C ALA A 33 -16.42 13.80 12.10
N PHE A 34 -16.58 14.25 13.34
CA PHE A 34 -16.96 15.63 13.67
C PHE A 34 -18.25 16.08 12.97
N LYS A 35 -18.21 17.12 12.15
CA LYS A 35 -19.37 17.72 11.46
C LYS A 35 -19.57 17.17 10.04
N GLN A 36 -18.87 16.10 9.66
CA GLN A 36 -19.02 15.49 8.35
C GLN A 36 -20.11 14.43 8.35
N ASN A 37 -21.07 14.57 7.43
CA ASN A 37 -22.22 13.67 7.29
C ASN A 37 -22.10 12.73 6.07
N ILE A 38 -20.97 12.74 5.37
CA ILE A 38 -20.74 11.85 4.24
C ILE A 38 -20.46 10.45 4.79
N ALA A 39 -21.06 9.42 4.19
CA ALA A 39 -20.85 8.04 4.61
C ALA A 39 -19.37 7.63 4.53
N ALA A 40 -19.00 6.62 5.33
CA ALA A 40 -17.67 6.00 5.23
C ALA A 40 -17.43 5.50 3.81
N THR A 41 -16.19 5.61 3.31
CA THR A 41 -15.87 5.06 1.99
C THR A 41 -16.15 3.55 2.00
N PRO A 42 -16.91 3.03 1.01
CA PRO A 42 -17.15 1.60 0.90
C PRO A 42 -15.83 0.84 0.76
N VAL A 43 -15.74 -0.33 1.39
CA VAL A 43 -14.53 -1.16 1.29
C VAL A 43 -14.24 -1.53 -0.16
N ASN A 44 -15.27 -1.86 -0.95
CA ASN A 44 -15.10 -2.21 -2.36
C ASN A 44 -14.45 -1.08 -3.16
N THR A 45 -14.81 0.18 -2.92
CA THR A 45 -14.15 1.33 -3.56
C THR A 45 -12.65 1.36 -3.25
N LEU A 46 -12.25 1.10 -1.99
CA LEU A 46 -10.82 0.99 -1.66
C LEU A 46 -10.14 -0.18 -2.34
N LEU A 47 -10.84 -1.32 -2.51
CA LEU A 47 -10.30 -2.47 -3.22
C LEU A 47 -10.05 -2.13 -4.69
N ASP A 48 -11.00 -1.47 -5.35
CA ASP A 48 -10.86 -1.05 -6.75
C ASP A 48 -9.71 -0.05 -6.93
N LEU A 49 -9.60 0.94 -6.04
CA LEU A 49 -8.48 1.89 -6.02
C LEU A 49 -7.13 1.19 -5.77
N PHE A 50 -7.10 0.17 -4.91
CA PHE A 50 -5.90 -0.63 -4.68
C PHE A 50 -5.46 -1.35 -5.96
N GLU A 51 -6.38 -2.04 -6.65
CA GLU A 51 -6.07 -2.74 -7.89
C GLU A 51 -5.59 -1.77 -8.99
N ILE A 52 -6.13 -0.55 -9.03
CA ILE A 52 -5.63 0.50 -9.92
C ILE A 52 -4.19 0.86 -9.57
N ALA A 53 -3.91 1.09 -8.29
CA ALA A 53 -2.62 1.61 -7.84
C ALA A 53 -1.46 0.62 -8.00
N VAL A 54 -1.68 -0.67 -7.74
CA VAL A 54 -0.64 -1.71 -7.84
C VAL A 54 -0.16 -1.97 -9.28
N ARG A 55 -0.89 -1.48 -10.29
CA ARG A 55 -0.44 -1.53 -11.70
C ARG A 55 0.72 -0.57 -11.96
N HIS A 56 0.86 0.47 -11.12
CA HIS A 56 1.79 1.58 -11.33
C HIS A 56 2.86 1.67 -10.23
N LEU A 57 2.52 1.29 -9.00
CA LEU A 57 3.41 1.32 -7.83
C LEU A 57 3.63 -0.07 -7.23
N ASN A 58 4.83 -0.32 -6.72
CA ASN A 58 5.21 -1.61 -6.13
C ASN A 58 4.71 -1.78 -4.69
N TYR A 59 4.52 -0.69 -3.96
CA TYR A 59 4.18 -0.69 -2.54
C TYR A 59 2.92 0.13 -2.28
N VAL A 60 1.77 -0.52 -2.38
CA VAL A 60 0.46 0.07 -2.05
C VAL A 60 -0.09 -0.63 -0.82
N TYR A 61 -0.65 0.15 0.11
CA TYR A 61 -1.16 -0.35 1.37
C TYR A 61 -2.60 0.09 1.63
N LEU A 62 -3.45 -0.84 2.11
CA LEU A 62 -4.77 -0.52 2.64
C LEU A 62 -4.72 -0.35 4.17
N GLY A 63 -5.11 0.83 4.63
CA GLY A 63 -5.31 1.14 6.04
C GLY A 63 -6.79 1.18 6.41
N ASN A 64 -7.10 1.01 7.70
CA ASN A 64 -8.46 1.18 8.24
C ASN A 64 -9.54 0.23 7.66
N VAL A 65 -9.12 -0.91 7.09
CA VAL A 65 -10.00 -1.95 6.54
C VAL A 65 -9.89 -3.27 7.31
N GLY A 66 -8.79 -3.51 8.04
CA GLY A 66 -8.50 -4.81 8.67
C GLY A 66 -8.03 -5.87 7.67
N ASP A 67 -7.37 -5.45 6.58
CA ASP A 67 -6.81 -6.33 5.55
C ASP A 67 -5.30 -6.52 5.80
N ASP A 68 -4.95 -7.57 6.55
CA ASP A 68 -3.55 -7.88 6.91
C ASP A 68 -2.69 -8.14 5.67
N ARG A 69 -3.28 -8.72 4.63
CA ARG A 69 -2.57 -8.98 3.38
C ARG A 69 -2.22 -7.67 2.70
N ARG A 70 -3.19 -6.77 2.49
CA ARG A 70 -2.95 -5.50 1.78
C ARG A 70 -2.32 -4.41 2.65
N SER A 71 -2.05 -4.68 3.94
CA SER A 71 -1.24 -3.81 4.80
C SER A 71 0.20 -4.31 5.00
N SER A 72 0.46 -5.57 4.66
CA SER A 72 1.79 -6.20 4.68
C SER A 72 2.65 -5.80 3.46
N THR A 73 3.98 -5.87 3.60
CA THR A 73 4.91 -5.61 2.50
C THR A 73 5.33 -6.92 1.84
N PHE A 74 5.28 -6.94 0.50
CA PHE A 74 5.78 -8.04 -0.32
C PHE A 74 6.97 -7.56 -1.14
N CYS A 75 7.92 -8.44 -1.40
CA CYS A 75 9.03 -8.16 -2.30
C CYS A 75 8.49 -7.84 -3.70
N SER A 76 8.85 -6.69 -4.25
CA SER A 76 8.47 -6.26 -5.60
C SER A 76 8.99 -7.18 -6.72
N LYS A 77 10.00 -8.00 -6.43
CA LYS A 77 10.64 -8.91 -7.40
C LYS A 77 10.13 -10.35 -7.33
N CYS A 78 10.04 -10.94 -6.14
CA CYS A 78 9.65 -12.36 -5.98
C CYS A 78 8.32 -12.57 -5.25
N HIS A 79 7.64 -11.49 -4.86
CA HIS A 79 6.34 -11.52 -4.18
C HIS A 79 6.29 -12.29 -2.86
N GLN A 80 7.44 -12.61 -2.26
CA GLN A 80 7.47 -13.11 -0.89
C GLN A 80 7.05 -12.01 0.09
N ARG A 81 6.24 -12.35 1.10
CA ARG A 81 5.98 -11.46 2.24
C ARG A 81 7.27 -11.20 3.00
N VAL A 82 7.63 -9.93 3.14
CA VAL A 82 8.88 -9.51 3.80
C VAL A 82 8.65 -8.82 5.13
N ILE A 83 7.50 -8.13 5.28
CA ILE A 83 7.04 -7.54 6.52
C ILE A 83 5.57 -7.91 6.68
N ASP A 84 5.23 -8.58 7.77
CA ASP A 84 3.85 -8.87 8.15
C ASP A 84 3.29 -7.73 9.00
N ARG A 85 2.08 -7.28 8.69
CA ARG A 85 1.35 -6.27 9.47
C ARG A 85 -0.07 -6.73 9.69
N SER A 86 -0.51 -6.65 10.94
CA SER A 86 -1.87 -6.97 11.38
C SER A 86 -2.27 -6.01 12.51
N GLY A 87 -3.05 -4.98 12.20
CA GLY A 87 -3.41 -3.93 13.15
C GLY A 87 -2.17 -3.25 13.75
N TYR A 88 -1.95 -3.40 15.06
CA TYR A 88 -0.78 -2.86 15.77
C TYR A 88 0.42 -3.81 15.81
N TYR A 89 0.29 -5.00 15.24
CA TYR A 89 1.38 -5.97 15.15
C TYR A 89 2.20 -5.75 13.88
N THR A 90 3.52 -5.81 14.00
CA THR A 90 4.45 -5.77 12.87
C THR A 90 5.58 -6.76 13.11
N GLU A 91 5.84 -7.60 12.12
CA GLU A 91 6.93 -8.58 12.15
C GLU A 91 7.76 -8.49 10.87
N ILE A 92 9.08 -8.33 11.03
CA ILE A 92 10.04 -8.29 9.92
C ILE A 92 10.72 -9.66 9.85
N SER A 93 10.17 -10.56 9.03
CA SER A 93 10.66 -11.95 8.92
C SER A 93 11.34 -12.27 7.59
N GLY A 94 11.11 -11.46 6.55
CA GLY A 94 11.65 -11.71 5.20
C GLY A 94 12.70 -10.72 4.71
N LEU A 95 13.29 -9.91 5.61
CA LEU A 95 14.39 -8.99 5.29
C LEU A 95 15.67 -9.33 6.07
N ASP A 96 16.83 -9.15 5.43
CA ASP A 96 18.13 -9.18 6.08
C ASP A 96 18.46 -7.84 6.77
N LYS A 97 19.56 -7.74 7.51
CA LYS A 97 19.97 -6.49 8.21
C LYS A 97 20.28 -5.31 7.28
N LYS A 98 20.34 -5.52 5.97
CA LYS A 98 20.65 -4.50 4.96
C LYS A 98 19.41 -4.11 4.16
N GLY A 99 18.22 -4.58 4.52
CA GLY A 99 17.00 -4.22 3.78
C GLY A 99 16.65 -5.12 2.62
N ASN A 100 17.37 -6.22 2.40
CA ASN A 100 17.16 -7.06 1.23
C ASN A 100 16.21 -8.21 1.56
N CYS A 101 15.38 -8.57 0.59
CA CYS A 101 14.57 -9.78 0.67
C CYS A 101 15.46 -11.01 0.89
N THR A 102 15.17 -11.80 1.92
CA THR A 102 15.96 -13.00 2.28
C THR A 102 15.89 -14.11 1.23
N ASN A 103 14.93 -14.06 0.32
CA ASN A 103 14.71 -15.09 -0.70
C ASN A 103 15.32 -14.75 -2.08
N CYS A 104 15.24 -13.48 -2.52
CA CYS A 104 15.76 -13.09 -3.84
C CYS A 104 16.83 -12.00 -3.82
N HIS A 105 17.20 -11.52 -2.63
CA HIS A 105 18.21 -10.48 -2.39
C HIS A 105 17.91 -9.12 -3.04
N HIS A 106 16.69 -8.91 -3.53
CA HIS A 106 16.26 -7.59 -3.98
C HIS A 106 16.17 -6.63 -2.79
N HIS A 107 16.75 -5.45 -2.95
CA HIS A 107 16.73 -4.41 -1.93
C HIS A 107 15.33 -3.80 -1.83
N ILE A 108 14.80 -3.66 -0.61
CA ILE A 108 13.42 -3.21 -0.35
C ILE A 108 13.40 -1.89 0.42
N ILE A 109 14.21 -1.74 1.47
CA ILE A 109 14.28 -0.53 2.31
C ILE A 109 15.70 -0.27 2.80
N ASP A 110 16.10 0.99 2.93
CA ASP A 110 17.47 1.34 3.33
C ASP A 110 17.78 1.09 4.83
N TYR A 111 16.77 0.93 5.69
CA TYR A 111 16.93 0.83 7.14
C TYR A 111 15.97 -0.19 7.77
N ILE A 112 16.50 -1.05 8.65
CA ILE A 112 15.75 -2.02 9.48
C ILE A 112 16.19 -1.88 10.92
#